data_AF-A0A921Q1J2-F1
#
_entry.id   AF-A0A921Q1J2-F1
#
_cell.length_a   1.000
_cell.length_b   1.000
_cell.length_c   1.000
_cell.angle_alpha   90.00
_cell.angle_beta   90.00
_cell.angle_gamma   90.00
#
_symmetry.space_group_name_H-M   'P 1'
#
loop_
_entity.id
_entity.type
_entity.pdbx_description
1 polymer ?
#
loop_
_entity_poly.entity_id
_entity_poly.type
_entity_poly.pdbx_seq_one_letter_code
_entity_poly.pdbx_strand_id
1 'polypeptide(L)'
;MASRSAGQLFLALLLLAVVVAASASDADAAAGGAKWREEQARDRVPRVPGQAFNTSFAQYAGYVTVSEQRGAALFYWFFEADKDPASKPLVLWLNGGPGCSSIAFGLGEEVGPFHVNADGKGVHVNPYSWNKVANLLFLDSPVGVGYSYSNTSDDALKNGDARTATDSLAFLLKWLERFPQYKEREFYLTGESYAGHYVPQLAQAIKRHHEATGDKSINLKGYMVGNALTDDFHDHYGIFQFMWTTGLISDQTYKLLNVFCDYESFVHSSPQCDKILDIASTEAGNIDSYSIFTPTCHASFASSKNKVMKRLRSAGKMGEQYDPCTEKHSIVYFNLAEVQKALHVNPVIGKSKWETCSEAVNTHWGDCERSVLHIYHELIQYGLRIWVFRCSDSSDFN
;
A
#
# COMPACT_ATOMS: atom_id res chain seq x y z
N MET A 1 51.55 -54.54 9.61
CA MET A 1 50.08 -54.76 9.63
C MET A 1 49.29 -53.61 10.29
N ALA A 2 49.79 -52.37 10.36
CA ALA A 2 49.12 -51.28 11.10
C ALA A 2 48.60 -50.09 10.25
N SER A 3 48.81 -50.10 8.92
CA SER A 3 48.50 -48.93 8.07
C SER A 3 47.14 -48.99 7.35
N ARG A 4 46.49 -50.16 7.24
CA ARG A 4 45.18 -50.31 6.55
C ARG A 4 43.96 -49.99 7.42
N SER A 5 44.09 -50.04 8.75
CA SER A 5 42.98 -49.82 9.70
C SER A 5 42.63 -48.34 9.87
N ALA A 6 43.62 -47.44 9.82
CA ALA A 6 43.39 -46.01 10.03
C ALA A 6 42.59 -45.36 8.88
N GLY A 7 42.85 -45.75 7.63
CA GLY A 7 42.14 -45.22 6.46
C GLY A 7 40.67 -45.63 6.39
N GLN A 8 40.32 -46.84 6.84
CA GLN A 8 38.92 -47.28 6.91
C GLN A 8 38.15 -46.58 8.04
N LEU A 9 38.80 -46.34 9.18
CA LEU A 9 38.20 -45.57 10.27
C LEU A 9 37.93 -44.12 9.87
N PHE A 10 38.87 -43.50 9.13
CA PHE A 10 38.75 -42.13 8.66
C PHE A 10 37.62 -41.97 7.64
N LEU A 11 37.49 -42.93 6.71
CA LEU A 11 36.38 -42.95 5.73
C LEU A 11 35.02 -43.14 6.40
N ALA A 12 34.95 -44.01 7.42
CA ALA A 12 33.74 -44.24 8.19
C ALA A 12 33.31 -43.00 8.99
N LEU A 13 34.27 -42.28 9.60
CA LEU A 13 34.02 -41.03 10.32
C LEU A 13 33.55 -39.90 9.38
N LEU A 14 34.14 -39.79 8.17
CA LEU A 14 33.71 -38.84 7.14
C LEU A 14 32.29 -39.15 6.65
N LEU A 15 31.98 -40.42 6.37
CA LEU A 15 30.63 -40.83 5.96
C LEU A 15 29.60 -40.59 7.07
N LEU A 16 29.94 -40.86 8.32
CA LEU A 16 29.08 -40.58 9.47
C LEU A 16 28.84 -39.07 9.63
N ALA A 17 29.88 -38.24 9.46
CA ALA A 17 29.77 -36.78 9.52
C ALA A 17 28.88 -36.22 8.41
N VAL A 18 28.98 -36.75 7.18
CA VAL A 18 28.12 -36.36 6.04
C VAL A 18 26.66 -36.76 6.28
N VAL A 19 26.41 -37.97 6.80
CA VAL A 19 25.05 -38.43 7.11
C VAL A 19 24.43 -37.63 8.25
N VAL A 20 25.20 -37.32 9.31
CA VAL A 20 24.74 -36.48 10.42
C VAL A 20 24.42 -35.06 9.93
N ALA A 21 25.29 -34.47 9.11
CA ALA A 21 25.06 -33.14 8.53
C ALA A 21 23.81 -33.10 7.63
N ALA A 22 23.61 -34.11 6.78
CA ALA A 22 22.41 -34.23 5.95
C ALA A 22 21.13 -34.41 6.78
N SER A 23 21.18 -35.24 7.83
CA SER A 23 20.04 -35.44 8.74
C SER A 23 19.69 -34.20 9.56
N ALA A 24 20.68 -33.39 9.93
CA ALA A 24 20.48 -32.12 10.61
C ALA A 24 19.85 -31.08 9.67
N SER A 25 20.32 -31.00 8.41
CA SER A 25 19.71 -30.10 7.42
C SER A 25 18.27 -30.46 7.07
N ASP A 26 17.94 -31.75 7.01
CA ASP A 26 16.57 -32.21 6.75
C ASP A 26 15.63 -31.92 7.94
N ALA A 27 16.14 -32.06 9.18
CA ALA A 27 15.39 -31.72 10.39
C ALA A 27 15.14 -30.21 10.51
N ASP A 28 16.14 -29.37 10.21
CA ASP A 28 16.01 -27.91 10.21
C ASP A 28 15.07 -27.42 9.10
N ALA A 29 15.13 -28.02 7.91
CA ALA A 29 14.20 -27.71 6.81
C ALA A 29 12.75 -28.14 7.14
N ALA A 30 12.57 -29.28 7.80
CA ALA A 30 11.25 -29.74 8.25
C ALA A 30 10.69 -28.87 9.38
N ALA A 31 11.52 -28.48 10.36
CA ALA A 31 11.13 -27.61 11.47
C ALA A 31 10.84 -26.17 11.00
N GLY A 32 11.68 -25.62 10.11
CA GLY A 32 11.42 -24.34 9.43
C GLY A 32 10.14 -24.40 8.60
N GLY A 33 9.92 -25.53 7.89
CA GLY A 33 8.71 -25.84 7.14
C GLY A 33 7.43 -25.88 7.99
N ALA A 34 7.51 -26.34 9.24
CA ALA A 34 6.38 -26.35 10.16
C ALA A 34 6.05 -24.93 10.67
N LYS A 35 7.07 -24.14 11.03
CA LYS A 35 6.89 -22.81 11.61
C LYS A 35 6.15 -21.84 10.69
N TRP A 36 6.59 -21.67 9.44
CA TRP A 36 5.95 -20.69 8.54
C TRP A 36 4.53 -21.14 8.15
N ARG A 37 4.27 -22.46 8.07
CA ARG A 37 2.92 -22.97 7.79
C ARG A 37 1.95 -22.67 8.93
N GLU A 38 2.40 -22.80 10.17
CA GLU A 38 1.62 -22.42 11.35
C GLU A 38 1.35 -20.91 11.39
N GLU A 39 2.35 -20.09 11.06
CA GLU A 39 2.18 -18.64 10.95
C GLU A 39 1.16 -18.27 9.86
N GLN A 40 1.27 -18.84 8.66
CA GLN A 40 0.29 -18.62 7.59
C GLN A 40 -1.10 -19.13 7.97
N ALA A 41 -1.20 -20.26 8.69
CA ALA A 41 -2.48 -20.78 9.15
C ALA A 41 -3.16 -19.84 10.16
N ARG A 42 -2.38 -19.17 11.02
CA ARG A 42 -2.90 -18.15 11.94
C ARG A 42 -3.37 -16.90 11.21
N ASP A 43 -2.65 -16.47 10.19
CA ASP A 43 -3.00 -15.28 9.42
C ASP A 43 -4.13 -15.54 8.41
N ARG A 44 -4.52 -16.80 8.18
CA ARG A 44 -5.54 -17.16 7.18
C ARG A 44 -6.88 -16.50 7.51
N VAL A 45 -7.51 -15.90 6.50
CA VAL A 45 -8.86 -15.34 6.56
C VAL A 45 -9.79 -16.19 5.68
N PRO A 46 -10.59 -17.11 6.23
CA PRO A 46 -11.43 -17.99 5.40
C PRO A 46 -12.54 -17.24 4.67
N ARG A 47 -13.13 -16.23 5.33
CA ARG A 47 -14.23 -15.41 4.85
C ARG A 47 -14.32 -14.15 5.69
N VAL A 48 -14.64 -13.02 5.06
CA VAL A 48 -14.92 -11.78 5.79
C VAL A 48 -16.43 -11.61 6.05
N PRO A 49 -16.83 -10.89 7.12
CA PRO A 49 -18.23 -10.63 7.41
C PRO A 49 -18.96 -9.96 6.24
N GLY A 50 -20.19 -10.38 5.98
CA GLY A 50 -21.01 -9.87 4.88
C GLY A 50 -20.57 -10.32 3.48
N GLN A 51 -19.58 -11.21 3.35
CA GLN A 51 -19.23 -11.83 2.07
C GLN A 51 -20.29 -12.86 1.64
N ALA A 52 -21.08 -12.49 0.63
CA ALA A 52 -22.17 -13.32 0.08
C ALA A 52 -21.75 -14.22 -1.11
N PHE A 53 -20.46 -14.22 -1.48
CA PHE A 53 -19.90 -14.96 -2.60
C PHE A 53 -18.77 -15.89 -2.17
N ASN A 54 -18.48 -16.91 -2.98
CA ASN A 54 -17.33 -17.79 -2.77
C ASN A 54 -16.11 -17.26 -3.53
N THR A 55 -14.93 -17.42 -2.94
CA THR A 55 -13.64 -17.11 -3.55
C THR A 55 -12.85 -18.39 -3.78
N SER A 56 -12.18 -18.50 -4.92
CA SER A 56 -11.25 -19.61 -5.24
C SER A 56 -9.86 -19.40 -4.66
N PHE A 57 -9.50 -18.16 -4.37
CA PHE A 57 -8.19 -17.77 -3.87
C PHE A 57 -8.13 -17.73 -2.34
N ALA A 58 -6.91 -17.88 -1.82
CA ALA A 58 -6.60 -17.66 -0.42
C ALA A 58 -6.40 -16.18 -0.09
N GLN A 59 -6.66 -15.82 1.17
CA GLN A 59 -6.36 -14.51 1.70
C GLN A 59 -5.84 -14.63 3.15
N TYR A 60 -4.94 -13.74 3.52
CA TYR A 60 -4.22 -13.75 4.78
C TYR A 60 -4.10 -12.32 5.31
N ALA A 61 -4.42 -12.09 6.57
CA ALA A 61 -4.29 -10.79 7.20
C ALA A 61 -3.57 -10.95 8.54
N GLY A 62 -2.80 -9.96 8.92
CA GLY A 62 -2.09 -10.00 10.19
C GLY A 62 -0.97 -8.98 10.24
N TYR A 63 -0.01 -9.26 11.12
CA TYR A 63 1.05 -8.31 11.46
C TYR A 63 2.44 -8.88 11.22
N VAL A 64 3.34 -8.03 10.79
CA VAL A 64 4.79 -8.29 10.78
C VAL A 64 5.47 -7.23 11.63
N THR A 65 6.23 -7.67 12.64
CA THR A 65 6.97 -6.77 13.54
C THR A 65 8.21 -6.24 12.82
N VAL A 66 8.24 -4.93 12.56
CA VAL A 66 9.32 -4.25 11.83
C VAL A 66 10.41 -3.71 12.77
N SER A 67 10.06 -3.47 14.05
CA SER A 67 11.02 -3.08 15.08
C SER A 67 10.64 -3.67 16.44
N GLU A 68 11.49 -4.56 16.95
CA GLU A 68 11.33 -5.14 18.30
C GLU A 68 11.52 -4.08 19.38
N GLN A 69 12.50 -3.18 19.19
CA GLN A 69 12.81 -2.12 20.16
C GLN A 69 11.61 -1.17 20.36
N ARG A 70 10.92 -0.81 19.28
CA ARG A 70 9.74 0.04 19.35
C ARG A 70 8.45 -0.75 19.65
N GLY A 71 8.48 -2.06 19.48
CA GLY A 71 7.30 -2.91 19.46
C GLY A 71 6.37 -2.53 18.30
N ALA A 72 6.94 -2.19 17.15
CA ALA A 72 6.21 -1.72 15.99
C ALA A 72 5.91 -2.83 15.00
N ALA A 73 4.66 -2.91 14.57
CA ALA A 73 4.19 -3.90 13.63
C ALA A 73 3.27 -3.28 12.58
N LEU A 74 3.54 -3.62 11.31
CA LEU A 74 2.71 -3.20 10.18
C LEU A 74 1.68 -4.28 9.87
N PHE A 75 0.45 -3.83 9.62
CA PHE A 75 -0.67 -4.66 9.23
C PHE A 75 -0.68 -4.86 7.72
N TYR A 76 -0.91 -6.09 7.29
CA TYR A 76 -1.03 -6.44 5.88
C TYR A 76 -2.30 -7.24 5.61
N TRP A 77 -2.77 -7.17 4.37
CA TRP A 77 -3.77 -8.08 3.85
C TRP A 77 -3.33 -8.58 2.47
N PHE A 78 -3.06 -9.87 2.40
CA PHE A 78 -2.56 -10.57 1.22
C PHE A 78 -3.65 -11.40 0.56
N PHE A 79 -3.69 -11.37 -0.77
CA PHE A 79 -4.60 -12.14 -1.62
C PHE A 79 -3.79 -12.90 -2.67
N GLU A 80 -4.00 -14.20 -2.73
CA GLU A 80 -3.46 -14.99 -3.84
C GLU A 80 -4.19 -14.63 -5.14
N ALA A 81 -3.50 -14.87 -6.25
CA ALA A 81 -4.11 -14.73 -7.55
C ALA A 81 -5.28 -15.71 -7.70
N ASP A 82 -6.36 -15.28 -8.36
CA ASP A 82 -7.57 -16.10 -8.54
C ASP A 82 -7.29 -17.40 -9.32
N LYS A 83 -6.30 -17.38 -10.22
CA LYS A 83 -5.89 -18.54 -11.01
C LYS A 83 -4.37 -18.71 -10.99
N ASP A 84 -3.96 -19.95 -10.75
CA ASP A 84 -2.57 -20.40 -10.79
C ASP A 84 -1.60 -19.49 -9.99
N PRO A 85 -1.88 -19.21 -8.70
CA PRO A 85 -1.12 -18.22 -7.91
C PRO A 85 0.38 -18.48 -7.89
N ALA A 86 0.79 -19.75 -7.90
CA ALA A 86 2.18 -20.18 -7.97
C ALA A 86 2.90 -19.84 -9.29
N SER A 87 2.21 -19.32 -10.31
CA SER A 87 2.79 -18.85 -11.58
C SER A 87 2.76 -17.32 -11.72
N LYS A 88 2.00 -16.63 -10.86
CA LYS A 88 1.73 -15.19 -10.98
C LYS A 88 2.72 -14.35 -10.16
N PRO A 89 3.02 -13.11 -10.58
CA PRO A 89 3.88 -12.22 -9.83
C PRO A 89 3.30 -11.88 -8.46
N LEU A 90 4.15 -11.37 -7.57
CA LEU A 90 3.75 -10.70 -6.34
C LEU A 90 3.74 -9.20 -6.56
N VAL A 91 2.70 -8.52 -6.12
CA VAL A 91 2.54 -7.07 -6.25
C VAL A 91 2.23 -6.50 -4.87
N LEU A 92 3.06 -5.56 -4.40
CA LEU A 92 2.77 -4.78 -3.20
C LEU A 92 2.02 -3.51 -3.59
N TRP A 93 0.91 -3.21 -2.93
CA TRP A 93 0.16 -1.97 -3.08
C TRP A 93 0.31 -1.07 -1.84
N LEU A 94 0.62 0.20 -2.08
CA LEU A 94 0.75 1.26 -1.08
C LEU A 94 -0.12 2.47 -1.47
N ASN A 95 -1.08 2.86 -0.63
CA ASN A 95 -1.67 4.19 -0.74
C ASN A 95 -0.77 5.25 -0.08
N GLY A 96 -1.02 6.51 -0.41
CA GLY A 96 -0.24 7.66 0.04
C GLY A 96 -0.81 8.35 1.29
N GLY A 97 -1.22 9.60 1.12
CA GLY A 97 -1.66 10.52 2.18
C GLY A 97 -0.71 11.71 2.32
N PRO A 98 0.43 11.60 3.03
CA PRO A 98 0.92 10.44 3.80
C PRO A 98 -0.02 10.08 4.95
N GLY A 99 -0.09 8.79 5.29
CA GLY A 99 -0.87 8.30 6.43
C GLY A 99 -2.22 7.62 6.09
N CYS A 100 -2.49 7.36 4.81
CA CYS A 100 -3.73 6.72 4.35
C CYS A 100 -3.57 5.21 4.20
N SER A 101 -4.63 4.48 4.52
CA SER A 101 -4.65 3.01 4.55
C SER A 101 -4.74 2.41 3.15
N SER A 102 -3.85 1.46 2.87
CA SER A 102 -3.88 0.65 1.65
C SER A 102 -5.05 -0.33 1.63
N ILE A 103 -5.57 -0.67 2.81
CA ILE A 103 -6.74 -1.53 2.96
C ILE A 103 -8.03 -0.74 2.73
N ALA A 104 -8.07 0.52 3.16
CA ALA A 104 -9.20 1.40 2.91
C ALA A 104 -9.41 1.63 1.40
N PHE A 105 -8.42 2.22 0.75
CA PHE A 105 -8.53 2.69 -0.62
C PHE A 105 -8.17 1.60 -1.62
N GLY A 106 -6.90 1.18 -1.66
CA GLY A 106 -6.38 0.21 -2.62
C GLY A 106 -7.19 -1.07 -2.70
N LEU A 107 -7.56 -1.62 -1.54
CA LEU A 107 -8.40 -2.80 -1.46
C LEU A 107 -9.89 -2.48 -1.52
N GLY A 108 -10.38 -1.61 -0.63
CA GLY A 108 -11.81 -1.38 -0.42
C GLY A 108 -12.53 -0.66 -1.56
N GLU A 109 -11.79 0.06 -2.41
CA GLU A 109 -12.35 1.00 -3.38
C GLU A 109 -11.73 0.85 -4.78
N GLU A 110 -10.48 0.39 -4.87
CA GLU A 110 -9.70 0.46 -6.11
C GLU A 110 -9.49 -0.93 -6.74
N VAL A 111 -8.32 -1.54 -6.53
CA VAL A 111 -7.80 -2.70 -7.26
C VAL A 111 -8.04 -4.05 -6.55
N GLY A 112 -8.53 -4.01 -5.31
CA GLY A 112 -8.80 -5.18 -4.47
C GLY A 112 -9.83 -6.16 -5.06
N PRO A 113 -9.87 -7.41 -4.56
CA PRO A 113 -10.78 -8.45 -5.06
C PRO A 113 -12.26 -8.20 -4.76
N PHE A 114 -12.55 -7.30 -3.82
CA PHE A 114 -13.89 -6.91 -3.45
C PHE A 114 -13.90 -5.49 -2.89
N HIS A 115 -15.05 -4.84 -3.01
CA HIS A 115 -15.30 -3.50 -2.49
C HIS A 115 -16.32 -3.53 -1.36
N VAL A 116 -16.28 -2.52 -0.51
CA VAL A 116 -17.22 -2.39 0.62
C VAL A 116 -18.60 -1.97 0.11
N ASN A 117 -19.67 -2.58 0.63
CA ASN A 117 -21.04 -2.20 0.31
C ASN A 117 -21.39 -0.83 0.89
N ALA A 118 -22.32 -0.12 0.26
CA ALA A 118 -22.72 1.24 0.68
C ALA A 118 -23.31 1.37 2.09
N ASP A 119 -23.68 0.26 2.74
CA ASP A 119 -24.13 0.25 4.14
C ASP A 119 -23.00 -0.05 5.14
N GLY A 120 -21.79 -0.34 4.65
CA GLY A 120 -20.64 -0.73 5.44
C GLY A 120 -20.79 -2.06 6.17
N LYS A 121 -21.71 -2.95 5.73
CA LYS A 121 -22.01 -4.23 6.43
C LYS A 121 -21.66 -5.48 5.64
N GLY A 122 -20.95 -5.33 4.53
CA GLY A 122 -20.49 -6.43 3.72
C GLY A 122 -19.67 -5.97 2.53
N VAL A 123 -19.35 -6.93 1.67
CA VAL A 123 -18.52 -6.70 0.50
C VAL A 123 -19.17 -7.28 -0.75
N HIS A 124 -18.82 -6.75 -1.92
CA HIS A 124 -19.20 -7.27 -3.23
C HIS A 124 -17.96 -7.46 -4.12
N VAL A 125 -18.02 -8.41 -5.07
CA VAL A 125 -16.88 -8.75 -5.93
C VAL A 125 -16.52 -7.57 -6.83
N ASN A 126 -15.22 -7.28 -6.94
CA ASN A 126 -14.69 -6.40 -7.97
C ASN A 126 -14.38 -7.21 -9.25
N PRO A 127 -15.15 -7.04 -10.35
CA PRO A 127 -14.90 -7.78 -11.59
C PRO A 127 -13.61 -7.36 -12.30
N TYR A 128 -12.96 -6.27 -11.89
CA TYR A 128 -11.72 -5.74 -12.48
C TYR A 128 -10.51 -5.86 -11.54
N SER A 129 -10.61 -6.67 -10.49
CA SER A 129 -9.51 -6.81 -9.53
C SER A 129 -8.21 -7.25 -10.18
N TRP A 130 -7.11 -6.66 -9.71
CA TRP A 130 -5.76 -7.02 -10.12
C TRP A 130 -5.35 -8.43 -9.68
N ASN A 131 -6.05 -9.03 -8.70
CA ASN A 131 -5.75 -10.39 -8.27
C ASN A 131 -6.09 -11.46 -9.33
N LYS A 132 -6.72 -11.05 -10.44
CA LYS A 132 -6.89 -11.91 -11.61
C LYS A 132 -5.58 -12.23 -12.33
N VAL A 133 -4.56 -11.39 -12.14
CA VAL A 133 -3.26 -11.51 -12.84
C VAL A 133 -2.05 -11.50 -11.91
N ALA A 134 -2.21 -11.19 -10.63
CA ALA A 134 -1.14 -11.11 -9.64
C ALA A 134 -1.59 -11.61 -8.25
N ASN A 135 -0.63 -11.93 -7.40
CA ASN A 135 -0.85 -12.05 -5.97
C ASN A 135 -0.70 -10.64 -5.36
N LEU A 136 -1.72 -10.14 -4.68
CA LEU A 136 -1.78 -8.75 -4.20
C LEU A 136 -1.52 -8.68 -2.70
N LEU A 137 -0.56 -7.86 -2.30
CA LEU A 137 -0.21 -7.58 -0.92
C LEU A 137 -0.51 -6.11 -0.63
N PHE A 138 -1.52 -5.83 0.20
CA PHE A 138 -1.81 -4.49 0.70
C PHE A 138 -1.12 -4.30 2.04
N LEU A 139 -0.45 -3.17 2.23
CA LEU A 139 0.30 -2.86 3.44
C LEU A 139 -0.14 -1.50 3.99
N ASP A 140 -0.67 -1.47 5.22
CA ASP A 140 -0.87 -0.23 5.95
C ASP A 140 0.48 0.24 6.48
N SER A 141 1.03 1.29 5.87
CA SER A 141 2.32 1.86 6.23
C SER A 141 2.21 3.39 6.22
N PRO A 142 2.86 4.10 7.17
CA PRO A 142 3.69 3.58 8.26
C PRO A 142 2.91 3.24 9.55
N VAL A 143 3.62 3.13 10.68
CA VAL A 143 3.03 2.97 12.02
C VAL A 143 2.01 4.06 12.29
N GLY A 144 0.82 3.70 12.76
CA GLY A 144 -0.29 4.62 13.03
C GLY A 144 -1.29 4.75 11.88
N VAL A 145 -1.04 4.09 10.74
CA VAL A 145 -1.97 4.00 9.61
C VAL A 145 -2.83 2.74 9.74
N GLY A 146 -4.15 2.90 9.56
CA GLY A 146 -5.11 1.82 9.61
C GLY A 146 -4.97 0.98 10.89
N TYR A 147 -4.59 -0.29 10.75
CA TYR A 147 -4.37 -1.16 11.91
C TYR A 147 -2.92 -1.27 12.38
N SER A 148 -1.96 -0.66 11.66
CA SER A 148 -0.52 -0.67 11.99
C SER A 148 -0.23 0.13 13.25
N TYR A 149 0.59 -0.42 14.14
CA TYR A 149 0.78 0.15 15.48
C TYR A 149 2.21 0.03 16.01
N SER A 150 2.45 0.69 17.14
CA SER A 150 3.66 0.57 17.93
C SER A 150 3.34 0.62 19.41
N ASN A 151 4.12 -0.11 20.21
CA ASN A 151 4.03 -0.07 21.66
C ASN A 151 4.74 1.16 22.26
N THR A 152 5.55 1.87 21.46
CA THR A 152 6.23 3.09 21.88
C THR A 152 5.32 4.30 21.70
N SER A 153 5.15 5.09 22.76
CA SER A 153 4.41 6.34 22.70
C SER A 153 5.00 7.30 21.67
N ASP A 154 4.14 8.04 20.99
CA ASP A 154 4.46 9.03 19.95
C ASP A 154 5.16 8.47 18.70
N ASP A 155 5.27 7.15 18.56
CA ASP A 155 5.99 6.55 17.44
C ASP A 155 5.33 6.87 16.08
N ALA A 156 3.99 7.00 16.09
CA ALA A 156 3.20 7.43 14.94
C ALA A 156 3.41 8.92 14.55
N LEU A 157 3.95 9.73 15.47
CA LEU A 157 4.21 11.17 15.25
C LEU A 157 5.65 11.43 14.77
N LYS A 158 6.41 10.37 14.49
CA LYS A 158 7.83 10.41 14.14
C LYS A 158 8.10 9.63 12.86
N ASN A 159 7.09 9.57 12.00
CA ASN A 159 7.19 8.98 10.68
C ASN A 159 7.81 9.99 9.70
N GLY A 160 8.26 9.49 8.57
CA GLY A 160 8.89 10.26 7.52
C GLY A 160 9.39 9.31 6.43
N ASP A 161 9.86 9.87 5.35
CA ASP A 161 10.26 9.18 4.14
C ASP A 161 11.29 8.06 4.38
N ALA A 162 12.43 8.38 5.01
CA ALA A 162 13.52 7.45 5.25
C ALA A 162 13.11 6.28 6.16
N ARG A 163 12.35 6.60 7.21
CA ARG A 163 11.87 5.60 8.17
C ARG A 163 10.83 4.68 7.53
N THR A 164 9.91 5.24 6.75
CA THR A 164 8.86 4.46 6.07
C THR A 164 9.46 3.46 5.08
N ALA A 165 10.48 3.87 4.31
CA ALA A 165 11.22 2.96 3.43
C ALA A 165 11.96 1.86 4.22
N THR A 166 12.57 2.21 5.36
CA THR A 166 13.29 1.26 6.23
C THR A 166 12.36 0.22 6.84
N ASP A 167 11.25 0.66 7.45
CA ASP A 167 10.27 -0.22 8.08
C ASP A 167 9.56 -1.10 7.03
N SER A 168 9.29 -0.57 5.84
CA SER A 168 8.66 -1.34 4.74
C SER A 168 9.61 -2.40 4.15
N LEU A 169 10.92 -2.11 4.06
CA LEU A 169 11.91 -3.13 3.67
C LEU A 169 12.00 -4.23 4.74
N ALA A 170 12.06 -3.86 6.02
CA ALA A 170 12.06 -4.83 7.13
C ALA A 170 10.79 -5.70 7.12
N PHE A 171 9.64 -5.10 6.82
CA PHE A 171 8.39 -5.81 6.60
C PHE A 171 8.53 -6.86 5.49
N LEU A 172 9.00 -6.47 4.30
CA LEU A 172 9.10 -7.38 3.15
C LEU A 172 10.04 -8.56 3.42
N LEU A 173 11.21 -8.31 4.01
CA LEU A 173 12.18 -9.36 4.34
C LEU A 173 11.57 -10.39 5.31
N LYS A 174 10.93 -9.92 6.40
CA LYS A 174 10.27 -10.80 7.38
C LYS A 174 9.01 -11.46 6.83
N TRP A 175 8.25 -10.77 5.98
CA TRP A 175 7.07 -11.34 5.32
C TRP A 175 7.48 -12.51 4.41
N LEU A 176 8.60 -12.40 3.70
CA LEU A 176 9.14 -13.50 2.88
C LEU A 176 9.68 -14.68 3.70
N GLU A 177 10.03 -14.50 4.97
CA GLU A 177 10.29 -15.63 5.88
C GLU A 177 9.01 -16.39 6.22
N ARG A 178 7.90 -15.67 6.40
CA ARG A 178 6.57 -16.24 6.64
C ARG A 178 5.95 -16.83 5.37
N PHE A 179 6.26 -16.26 4.20
CA PHE A 179 5.75 -16.65 2.89
C PHE A 179 6.89 -17.05 1.94
N PRO A 180 7.70 -18.08 2.29
CA PRO A 180 8.92 -18.41 1.55
C PRO A 180 8.67 -18.87 0.10
N GLN A 181 7.47 -19.35 -0.22
CA GLN A 181 7.05 -19.71 -1.58
C GLN A 181 6.98 -18.52 -2.56
N TYR A 182 7.09 -17.28 -2.04
CA TYR A 182 7.16 -16.05 -2.83
C TYR A 182 8.58 -15.49 -2.93
N LYS A 183 9.59 -16.10 -2.29
CA LYS A 183 10.99 -15.72 -2.53
C LYS A 183 11.35 -15.93 -3.99
N GLU A 184 12.12 -15.00 -4.53
CA GLU A 184 12.54 -14.94 -5.94
C GLU A 184 11.39 -14.84 -6.97
N ARG A 185 10.13 -14.75 -6.52
CA ARG A 185 8.99 -14.45 -7.38
C ARG A 185 9.19 -13.09 -8.02
N GLU A 186 8.80 -12.94 -9.29
CA GLU A 186 8.74 -11.60 -9.88
C GLU A 186 7.92 -10.66 -8.98
N PHE A 187 8.57 -9.61 -8.51
CA PHE A 187 8.01 -8.69 -7.55
C PHE A 187 7.91 -7.29 -8.15
N TYR A 188 6.75 -6.66 -7.97
CA TYR A 188 6.50 -5.29 -8.39
C TYR A 188 5.97 -4.48 -7.21
N LEU A 189 6.45 -3.25 -7.11
CA LEU A 189 5.91 -2.28 -6.17
C LEU A 189 4.88 -1.41 -6.90
N THR A 190 3.75 -1.16 -6.28
CA THR A 190 2.72 -0.29 -6.85
C THR A 190 2.13 0.62 -5.79
N GLY A 191 1.67 1.79 -6.18
CA GLY A 191 0.99 2.68 -5.25
C GLY A 191 0.41 3.91 -5.91
N GLU A 192 -0.23 4.75 -5.11
CA GLU A 192 -0.89 5.97 -5.55
C GLU A 192 -0.61 7.18 -4.64
N SER A 193 -0.73 8.39 -5.19
CA SER A 193 -0.64 9.65 -4.44
C SER A 193 0.77 9.83 -3.84
N TYR A 194 0.89 10.10 -2.54
CA TYR A 194 2.17 10.19 -1.86
C TYR A 194 2.99 8.88 -1.91
N ALA A 195 2.41 7.76 -2.34
CA ALA A 195 3.22 6.57 -2.65
C ALA A 195 4.16 6.79 -3.85
N GLY A 196 4.04 7.90 -4.59
CA GLY A 196 5.08 8.41 -5.48
C GLY A 196 6.43 8.64 -4.80
N HIS A 197 6.45 8.89 -3.49
CA HIS A 197 7.65 8.90 -2.65
C HIS A 197 7.97 7.50 -2.11
N TYR A 198 6.97 6.83 -1.51
CA TYR A 198 7.17 5.53 -0.86
C TYR A 198 7.72 4.46 -1.80
N VAL A 199 7.18 4.34 -3.01
CA VAL A 199 7.48 3.25 -3.94
C VAL A 199 8.91 3.36 -4.50
N PRO A 200 9.36 4.50 -5.08
CA PRO A 200 10.75 4.63 -5.53
C PRO A 200 11.75 4.51 -4.38
N GLN A 201 11.47 5.07 -3.21
CA GLN A 201 12.38 4.99 -2.07
C GLN A 201 12.49 3.57 -1.51
N LEU A 202 11.39 2.81 -1.47
CA LEU A 202 11.43 1.39 -1.11
C LEU A 202 12.18 0.57 -2.18
N ALA A 203 11.98 0.86 -3.47
CA ALA A 203 12.75 0.23 -4.55
C ALA A 203 14.26 0.48 -4.40
N GLN A 204 14.66 1.71 -4.07
CA GLN A 204 16.04 2.09 -3.79
C GLN A 204 16.59 1.38 -2.56
N ALA A 205 15.79 1.27 -1.48
CA ALA A 205 16.18 0.54 -0.27
C ALA A 205 16.41 -0.95 -0.55
N ILE A 206 15.56 -1.59 -1.36
CA ILE A 206 15.72 -2.98 -1.80
C ILE A 206 17.02 -3.14 -2.61
N LYS A 207 17.28 -2.25 -3.58
CA LYS A 207 18.53 -2.28 -4.36
C LYS A 207 19.75 -2.19 -3.45
N ARG A 208 19.79 -1.19 -2.57
CA ARG A 208 20.90 -0.98 -1.63
C ARG A 208 21.10 -2.19 -0.71
N HIS A 209 20.01 -2.82 -0.27
CA HIS A 209 20.07 -4.06 0.49
C HIS A 209 20.72 -5.19 -0.31
N HIS A 210 20.30 -5.43 -1.56
CA HIS A 210 20.91 -6.43 -2.42
C HIS A 210 22.42 -6.21 -2.62
N GLU A 211 22.84 -4.96 -2.81
CA GLU A 211 24.25 -4.60 -2.98
C GLU A 211 25.06 -4.82 -1.70
N ALA A 212 24.48 -4.53 -0.53
CA ALA A 212 25.15 -4.64 0.75
C ALA A 212 25.24 -6.08 1.28
N THR A 213 24.21 -6.92 1.06
CA THR A 213 24.12 -8.25 1.67
C THR A 213 24.29 -9.39 0.68
N GLY A 214 24.08 -9.14 -0.62
CA GLY A 214 23.99 -10.19 -1.63
C GLY A 214 22.69 -11.01 -1.59
N ASP A 215 21.78 -10.72 -0.66
CA ASP A 215 20.45 -11.35 -0.60
C ASP A 215 19.63 -10.91 -1.81
N LYS A 216 19.12 -11.88 -2.58
CA LYS A 216 18.25 -11.65 -3.76
C LYS A 216 16.85 -12.22 -3.58
N SER A 217 16.44 -12.45 -2.33
CA SER A 217 15.12 -12.99 -1.99
C SER A 217 13.97 -12.15 -2.56
N ILE A 218 14.16 -10.84 -2.71
CA ILE A 218 13.22 -9.92 -3.36
C ILE A 218 13.62 -9.75 -4.84
N ASN A 219 12.97 -10.44 -5.76
CA ASN A 219 13.25 -10.32 -7.19
C ASN A 219 12.47 -9.15 -7.82
N LEU A 220 12.86 -7.92 -7.45
CA LEU A 220 12.24 -6.68 -7.91
C LEU A 220 12.43 -6.49 -9.43
N LYS A 221 11.32 -6.38 -10.16
CA LYS A 221 11.30 -6.24 -11.63
C LYS A 221 10.92 -4.85 -12.13
N GLY A 222 10.26 -4.06 -11.28
CA GLY A 222 9.75 -2.75 -11.64
C GLY A 222 8.76 -2.20 -10.63
N TYR A 223 8.26 -1.01 -10.91
CA TYR A 223 7.21 -0.41 -10.12
C TYR A 223 6.25 0.45 -10.95
N MET A 224 5.04 0.64 -10.43
CA MET A 224 4.02 1.49 -11.04
C MET A 224 3.47 2.47 -10.02
N VAL A 225 3.36 3.75 -10.37
CA VAL A 225 2.74 4.76 -9.49
C VAL A 225 1.65 5.53 -10.23
N GLY A 226 0.48 5.60 -9.60
CA GLY A 226 -0.69 6.33 -10.10
C GLY A 226 -0.82 7.68 -9.42
N ASN A 227 -1.22 8.74 -10.15
CA ASN A 227 -1.55 10.05 -9.57
C ASN A 227 -0.52 10.53 -8.53
N ALA A 228 0.77 10.46 -8.86
CA ALA A 228 1.84 10.32 -7.89
C ALA A 228 2.62 11.63 -7.66
N LEU A 229 2.75 12.06 -6.40
CA LEU A 229 3.67 13.15 -6.06
C LEU A 229 5.10 12.69 -6.33
N THR A 230 5.82 13.41 -7.18
CA THR A 230 7.14 13.02 -7.68
C THR A 230 8.18 14.14 -7.54
N ASP A 231 7.77 15.38 -7.79
CA ASP A 231 8.61 16.56 -7.70
C ASP A 231 7.76 17.79 -7.38
N ASP A 232 7.94 18.35 -6.18
CA ASP A 232 7.10 19.42 -5.63
C ASP A 232 6.92 20.59 -6.63
N PHE A 233 7.99 21.00 -7.32
CA PHE A 233 7.93 22.11 -8.26
C PHE A 233 7.09 21.77 -9.50
N HIS A 234 7.36 20.64 -10.14
CA HIS A 234 6.64 20.25 -11.36
C HIS A 234 5.18 19.91 -11.06
N ASP A 235 4.92 19.25 -9.93
CA ASP A 235 3.56 18.91 -9.49
C ASP A 235 2.76 20.18 -9.14
N HIS A 236 3.34 21.14 -8.41
CA HIS A 236 2.67 22.44 -8.17
C HIS A 236 2.37 23.17 -9.48
N TYR A 237 3.34 23.25 -10.38
CA TYR A 237 3.17 23.89 -11.67
C TYR A 237 2.03 23.26 -12.48
N GLY A 238 1.99 21.93 -12.56
CA GLY A 238 0.97 21.17 -13.27
C GLY A 238 -0.42 21.35 -12.67
N ILE A 239 -0.55 21.24 -11.34
CA ILE A 239 -1.81 21.41 -10.62
C ILE A 239 -2.36 22.83 -10.79
N PHE A 240 -1.54 23.86 -10.61
CA PHE A 240 -2.00 25.24 -10.74
C PHE A 240 -2.41 25.56 -12.18
N GLN A 241 -1.69 25.04 -13.17
CA GLN A 241 -2.05 25.17 -14.58
C GLN A 241 -3.37 24.44 -14.89
N PHE A 242 -3.57 23.23 -14.33
CA PHE A 242 -4.81 22.48 -14.48
C PHE A 242 -6.01 23.23 -13.90
N MET A 243 -5.92 23.68 -12.65
CA MET A 243 -6.99 24.46 -12.00
C MET A 243 -7.37 25.70 -12.82
N TRP A 244 -6.37 26.42 -13.35
CA TRP A 244 -6.60 27.63 -14.14
C TRP A 244 -7.25 27.33 -15.49
N THR A 245 -6.71 26.36 -16.23
CA THR A 245 -7.22 26.01 -17.57
C THR A 245 -8.59 25.33 -17.55
N THR A 246 -8.96 24.70 -16.43
CA THR A 246 -10.29 24.12 -16.22
C THR A 246 -11.31 25.12 -15.66
N GLY A 247 -10.90 26.36 -15.37
CA GLY A 247 -11.78 27.43 -14.89
C GLY A 247 -12.14 27.31 -13.41
N LEU A 248 -11.36 26.58 -12.61
CA LEU A 248 -11.55 26.45 -11.16
C LEU A 248 -11.05 27.65 -10.37
N ILE A 249 -10.03 28.34 -10.90
CA ILE A 249 -9.40 29.50 -10.25
C ILE A 249 -9.26 30.68 -11.22
N SER A 250 -9.16 31.88 -10.65
CA SER A 250 -8.98 33.12 -11.41
C SER A 250 -7.53 33.32 -11.90
N ASP A 251 -7.36 34.17 -12.92
CA ASP A 251 -6.03 34.61 -13.41
C ASP A 251 -5.16 35.21 -12.29
N GLN A 252 -5.79 35.86 -11.31
CA GLN A 252 -5.09 36.46 -10.18
C GLN A 252 -4.58 35.39 -9.23
N THR A 253 -5.43 34.43 -8.86
CA THR A 253 -5.04 33.30 -8.00
C THR A 253 -3.95 32.46 -8.64
N TYR A 254 -4.06 32.13 -9.94
CA TYR A 254 -3.02 31.41 -10.66
C TYR A 254 -1.66 32.12 -10.58
N LYS A 255 -1.60 33.44 -10.78
CA LYS A 255 -0.36 34.22 -10.65
C LYS A 255 0.20 34.20 -9.23
N LEU A 256 -0.65 34.30 -8.21
CA LEU A 256 -0.22 34.27 -6.82
C LEU A 256 0.34 32.90 -6.42
N LEU A 257 -0.30 31.81 -6.86
CA LEU A 257 0.17 30.45 -6.62
C LEU A 257 1.58 30.24 -7.20
N ASN A 258 1.81 30.67 -8.45
CA ASN A 258 3.14 30.57 -9.08
C ASN A 258 4.21 31.48 -8.45
N VAL A 259 3.85 32.40 -7.55
CA VAL A 259 4.82 33.29 -6.88
C VAL A 259 5.08 32.84 -5.44
N PHE A 260 4.08 32.31 -4.77
CA PHE A 260 4.14 32.00 -3.34
C PHE A 260 4.24 30.50 -3.04
N CYS A 261 3.99 29.61 -4.01
CA CYS A 261 3.93 28.17 -3.79
C CYS A 261 4.80 27.32 -4.72
N ASP A 262 5.41 27.87 -5.78
CA ASP A 262 6.07 27.07 -6.82
C ASP A 262 7.27 26.24 -6.32
N TYR A 263 8.00 26.71 -5.30
CA TYR A 263 9.14 25.99 -4.69
C TYR A 263 8.89 25.50 -3.25
N GLU A 264 7.64 25.61 -2.78
CA GLU A 264 7.23 25.15 -1.46
C GLU A 264 7.09 23.62 -1.45
N SER A 265 7.06 23.04 -0.25
CA SER A 265 6.74 21.62 -0.09
C SER A 265 5.23 21.42 -0.03
N PHE A 266 4.73 20.35 -0.64
CA PHE A 266 3.32 19.94 -0.48
C PHE A 266 2.97 19.53 0.95
N VAL A 267 3.93 19.03 1.72
CA VAL A 267 3.71 18.56 3.10
C VAL A 267 4.00 19.67 4.11
N HIS A 268 5.04 20.47 3.86
CA HIS A 268 5.53 21.51 4.76
C HIS A 268 5.52 22.89 4.08
N SER A 269 4.33 23.34 3.68
CA SER A 269 4.13 24.64 3.02
C SER A 269 4.25 25.81 3.98
N SER A 270 4.62 26.98 3.44
CA SER A 270 4.64 28.23 4.21
C SER A 270 3.23 28.80 4.46
N PRO A 271 3.01 29.55 5.56
CA PRO A 271 1.71 30.19 5.83
C PRO A 271 1.23 31.13 4.73
N GLN A 272 2.17 31.69 3.95
CA GLN A 272 1.86 32.52 2.80
C GLN A 272 1.28 31.67 1.67
N CYS A 273 1.89 30.52 1.36
CA CYS A 273 1.36 29.60 0.37
C CYS A 273 -0.01 29.05 0.79
N ASP A 274 -0.15 28.60 2.04
CA ASP A 274 -1.41 28.08 2.59
C ASP A 274 -2.56 29.07 2.39
N LYS A 275 -2.31 30.36 2.66
CA LYS A 275 -3.31 31.40 2.46
C LYS A 275 -3.76 31.52 1.00
N ILE A 276 -2.88 31.31 0.03
CA ILE A 276 -3.25 31.35 -1.39
C ILE A 276 -3.96 30.06 -1.81
N LEU A 277 -3.55 28.90 -1.28
CA LEU A 277 -4.24 27.63 -1.47
C LEU A 277 -5.67 27.67 -0.92
N ASP A 278 -5.90 28.32 0.24
CA ASP A 278 -7.23 28.56 0.80
C ASP A 278 -8.13 29.40 -0.13
N ILE A 279 -7.55 30.42 -0.78
CA ILE A 279 -8.25 31.24 -1.77
C ILE A 279 -8.62 30.38 -2.99
N ALA A 280 -7.67 29.59 -3.50
CA ALA A 280 -7.90 28.69 -4.64
C ALA A 280 -9.01 27.67 -4.34
N SER A 281 -8.98 27.06 -3.15
CA SER A 281 -10.01 26.13 -2.67
C SER A 281 -11.39 26.81 -2.59
N THR A 282 -11.43 28.06 -2.10
CA THR A 282 -12.67 28.85 -2.04
C THR A 282 -13.23 29.17 -3.42
N GLU A 283 -12.37 29.51 -4.40
CA GLU A 283 -12.77 29.76 -5.80
C GLU A 283 -13.32 28.49 -6.47
N ALA A 284 -12.66 27.35 -6.25
CA ALA A 284 -13.06 26.05 -6.81
C ALA A 284 -14.42 25.58 -6.28
N GLY A 285 -14.74 25.89 -5.01
CA GLY A 285 -16.04 25.60 -4.40
C GLY A 285 -16.23 24.13 -4.04
N ASN A 286 -17.49 23.68 -3.98
CA ASN A 286 -17.84 22.32 -3.54
C ASN A 286 -17.70 21.28 -4.67
N ILE A 287 -16.46 21.06 -5.10
CA ILE A 287 -16.07 20.05 -6.08
C ILE A 287 -15.26 18.94 -5.40
N ASP A 288 -15.16 17.79 -6.05
CA ASP A 288 -14.24 16.72 -5.66
C ASP A 288 -12.91 16.96 -6.40
N SER A 289 -11.82 17.24 -5.65
CA SER A 289 -10.50 17.48 -6.23
C SER A 289 -9.89 16.21 -6.86
N TYR A 290 -10.31 15.03 -6.41
CA TYR A 290 -9.85 13.75 -6.95
C TYR A 290 -10.54 13.42 -8.28
N SER A 291 -11.68 14.05 -8.58
CA SER A 291 -12.40 13.88 -9.85
C SER A 291 -13.42 15.01 -10.09
N ILE A 292 -12.98 16.05 -10.81
CA ILE A 292 -13.71 17.34 -10.91
C ILE A 292 -15.05 17.25 -11.66
N PHE A 293 -15.27 16.17 -12.41
CA PHE A 293 -16.49 15.94 -13.19
C PHE A 293 -17.49 15.00 -12.51
N THR A 294 -17.15 14.49 -11.32
CA THR A 294 -18.01 13.56 -10.57
C THR A 294 -18.74 14.24 -9.41
N PRO A 295 -19.89 13.70 -8.97
CA PRO A 295 -20.62 14.25 -7.83
C PRO A 295 -19.83 14.09 -6.53
N THR A 296 -20.00 15.03 -5.60
CA THR A 296 -19.41 14.97 -4.26
C THR A 296 -20.24 14.12 -3.28
N CYS A 297 -19.60 13.60 -2.24
CA CYS A 297 -20.27 12.85 -1.17
C CYS A 297 -21.03 13.76 -0.20
N HIS A 298 -22.30 14.05 -0.49
CA HIS A 298 -23.18 14.77 0.44
C HIS A 298 -23.59 13.91 1.66
N ALA A 299 -23.78 14.52 2.82
CA ALA A 299 -24.31 13.86 4.04
C ALA A 299 -25.67 13.14 3.81
N SER A 300 -26.40 13.51 2.75
CA SER A 300 -27.71 12.97 2.38
C SER A 300 -27.67 11.90 1.28
N PHE A 301 -26.49 11.36 0.92
CA PHE A 301 -26.37 10.37 -0.16
C PHE A 301 -27.16 9.08 0.09
N ALA A 302 -27.60 8.85 1.34
CA ALA A 302 -28.50 7.76 1.69
C ALA A 302 -29.94 7.87 1.15
N SER A 303 -30.36 8.97 0.48
CA SER A 303 -31.78 9.11 0.12
C SER A 303 -32.17 9.88 -1.15
N SER A 304 -31.23 10.36 -1.99
CA SER A 304 -31.63 11.15 -3.17
C SER A 304 -31.92 10.29 -4.41
N LYS A 305 -33.08 9.60 -4.42
CA LYS A 305 -33.69 9.08 -5.66
C LYS A 305 -34.30 10.24 -6.48
N ASN A 306 -33.47 11.14 -7.00
CA ASN A 306 -33.94 12.20 -7.89
C ASN A 306 -34.31 11.62 -9.26
N LYS A 307 -35.62 11.39 -9.46
CA LYS A 307 -36.26 10.85 -10.68
C LYS A 307 -36.04 11.69 -11.95
N VAL A 308 -35.49 12.90 -11.84
CA VAL A 308 -35.39 13.88 -12.95
C VAL A 308 -34.20 13.59 -13.89
N MET A 309 -33.12 12.96 -13.40
CA MET A 309 -31.93 12.66 -14.22
C MET A 309 -32.11 11.42 -15.13
N LYS A 310 -33.24 10.71 -15.03
CA LYS A 310 -33.52 9.49 -15.81
C LYS A 310 -33.77 9.76 -17.30
N ARG A 311 -34.02 11.01 -17.70
CA ARG A 311 -34.40 11.36 -19.08
C ARG A 311 -33.22 11.69 -20.01
N LEU A 312 -31.98 11.75 -19.52
CA LEU A 312 -30.79 12.04 -20.36
C LEU A 312 -29.79 10.88 -20.50
N ARG A 313 -30.11 9.69 -19.99
CA ARG A 313 -29.20 8.51 -19.98
C ARG A 313 -29.57 7.45 -21.02
N SER A 314 -29.83 7.85 -22.26
CA SER A 314 -30.03 6.92 -23.38
C SER A 314 -28.83 6.82 -24.34
N ALA A 315 -27.63 7.24 -23.91
CA ALA A 315 -26.38 6.93 -24.60
C ALA A 315 -25.35 6.40 -23.59
N GLY A 316 -24.95 5.14 -23.75
CA GLY A 316 -23.91 4.48 -22.95
C GLY A 316 -24.40 3.85 -21.64
N LYS A 317 -24.69 2.54 -21.66
CA LYS A 317 -24.81 1.76 -20.43
C LYS A 317 -23.42 1.59 -19.80
N MET A 318 -22.98 2.57 -19.02
CA MET A 318 -21.94 2.38 -18.01
C MET A 318 -22.65 1.82 -16.78
N GLY A 319 -22.40 0.54 -16.48
CA GLY A 319 -23.24 -0.30 -15.63
C GLY A 319 -23.15 -0.06 -14.12
N GLU A 320 -22.22 0.78 -13.67
CA GLU A 320 -22.03 1.10 -12.25
C GLU A 320 -22.26 2.60 -12.02
N GLN A 321 -23.07 2.91 -11.02
CA GLN A 321 -23.30 4.27 -10.57
C GLN A 321 -22.10 4.66 -9.70
N TYR A 322 -21.32 5.66 -10.12
CA TYR A 322 -20.23 6.22 -9.31
C TYR A 322 -20.75 6.61 -7.92
N ASP A 323 -20.07 6.12 -6.88
CA ASP A 323 -20.36 6.40 -5.48
C ASP A 323 -19.17 7.16 -4.87
N PRO A 324 -19.29 8.47 -4.60
CA PRO A 324 -18.22 9.27 -4.01
C PRO A 324 -18.04 9.02 -2.51
N CYS A 325 -18.88 8.19 -1.88
CA CYS A 325 -18.91 8.00 -0.44
C CYS A 325 -18.23 6.71 0.03
N THR A 326 -17.45 6.06 -0.83
CA THR A 326 -16.76 4.78 -0.54
C THR A 326 -15.94 4.82 0.73
N GLU A 327 -15.24 5.93 0.98
CA GLU A 327 -14.46 6.16 2.20
C GLU A 327 -15.31 5.97 3.48
N LYS A 328 -16.53 6.52 3.49
CA LYS A 328 -17.44 6.42 4.65
C LYS A 328 -17.89 4.99 4.88
N HIS A 329 -18.07 4.23 3.81
CA HIS A 329 -18.44 2.83 3.87
C HIS A 329 -17.30 2.00 4.48
N SER A 330 -16.07 2.26 4.05
CA SER A 330 -14.84 1.67 4.59
C SER A 330 -14.70 1.93 6.08
N ILE A 331 -14.90 3.19 6.53
CA ILE A 331 -14.89 3.54 7.97
C ILE A 331 -15.89 2.70 8.76
N VAL A 332 -17.11 2.53 8.27
CA VAL A 332 -18.11 1.71 8.97
C VAL A 332 -17.67 0.24 9.02
N TYR A 333 -17.28 -0.32 7.88
CA TYR A 333 -16.97 -1.75 7.76
C TYR A 333 -15.76 -2.18 8.59
N PHE A 334 -14.66 -1.44 8.52
CA PHE A 334 -13.43 -1.75 9.24
C PHE A 334 -13.50 -1.43 10.74
N ASN A 335 -14.53 -0.72 11.21
CA ASN A 335 -14.82 -0.60 12.64
C ASN A 335 -15.75 -1.70 13.19
N LEU A 336 -16.29 -2.60 12.35
CA LEU A 336 -17.10 -3.71 12.85
C LEU A 336 -16.24 -4.72 13.62
N ALA A 337 -16.69 -5.10 14.81
CA ALA A 337 -15.96 -6.02 15.68
C ALA A 337 -15.75 -7.40 15.05
N GLU A 338 -16.73 -7.89 14.28
CA GLU A 338 -16.63 -9.13 13.53
C GLU A 338 -15.61 -9.04 12.39
N VAL A 339 -15.42 -7.87 11.77
CA VAL A 339 -14.45 -7.65 10.70
C VAL A 339 -13.05 -7.62 11.31
N GLN A 340 -12.84 -6.82 12.35
CA GLN A 340 -11.58 -6.77 13.09
C GLN A 340 -11.16 -8.16 13.60
N LYS A 341 -12.11 -8.95 14.12
CA LYS A 341 -11.85 -10.33 14.53
C LYS A 341 -11.46 -11.23 13.36
N ALA A 342 -12.16 -11.13 12.22
CA ALA A 342 -11.86 -11.93 11.04
C ALA A 342 -10.48 -11.60 10.45
N LEU A 343 -10.03 -10.36 10.60
CA LEU A 343 -8.74 -9.84 10.12
C LEU A 343 -7.62 -9.96 11.16
N HIS A 344 -7.88 -10.62 12.30
CA HIS A 344 -6.89 -10.82 13.37
C HIS A 344 -6.32 -9.51 13.93
N VAL A 345 -7.11 -8.44 13.91
CA VAL A 345 -6.73 -7.12 14.44
C VAL A 345 -6.43 -7.23 15.93
N ASN A 346 -5.34 -6.60 16.37
CA ASN A 346 -4.96 -6.59 17.77
C ASN A 346 -6.11 -5.98 18.61
N PRO A 347 -6.68 -6.67 19.61
CA PRO A 347 -7.82 -6.17 20.40
C PRO A 347 -7.56 -4.87 21.15
N VAL A 348 -6.30 -4.51 21.41
CA VAL A 348 -5.95 -3.21 22.00
C VAL A 348 -6.14 -2.10 20.96
N ILE A 349 -5.71 -2.34 19.73
CA ILE A 349 -5.82 -1.40 18.61
C ILE A 349 -7.25 -1.32 18.08
N GLY A 350 -7.96 -2.45 17.99
CA GLY A 350 -9.36 -2.50 17.53
C GLY A 350 -10.36 -1.75 18.42
N LYS A 351 -9.97 -1.39 19.66
CA LYS A 351 -10.76 -0.50 20.53
C LYS A 351 -10.68 0.97 20.11
N SER A 352 -9.59 1.36 19.47
CA SER A 352 -9.46 2.68 18.88
C SER A 352 -10.32 2.77 17.63
N LYS A 353 -10.86 3.95 17.36
CA LYS A 353 -11.61 4.20 16.13
C LYS A 353 -10.63 4.08 14.95
N TRP A 354 -10.89 3.14 14.05
CA TRP A 354 -10.17 3.02 12.80
C TRP A 354 -10.62 4.11 11.83
N GLU A 355 -9.69 4.70 11.09
CA GLU A 355 -9.93 5.76 10.11
C GLU A 355 -9.15 5.45 8.83
N THR A 356 -9.64 5.96 7.71
CA THR A 356 -9.06 5.79 6.37
C THR A 356 -7.70 6.46 6.24
N CYS A 357 -7.52 7.63 6.83
CA CYS A 357 -6.25 8.34 6.94
C CYS A 357 -6.00 8.80 8.37
N SER A 358 -4.75 8.68 8.82
CA SER A 358 -4.33 9.07 10.15
C SER A 358 -3.87 10.53 10.19
N GLU A 359 -4.71 11.41 10.73
CA GLU A 359 -4.39 12.84 10.89
C GLU A 359 -3.11 13.02 11.72
N ALA A 360 -2.92 12.19 12.76
CA ALA A 360 -1.72 12.20 13.59
C ALA A 360 -0.43 11.93 12.80
N VAL A 361 -0.48 10.98 11.84
CA VAL A 361 0.66 10.68 10.96
C VAL A 361 0.87 11.80 9.96
N ASN A 362 -0.21 12.29 9.33
CA ASN A 362 -0.16 13.31 8.29
C ASN A 362 0.42 14.64 8.82
N THR A 363 -0.13 15.14 9.94
CA THR A 363 0.25 16.42 10.55
C THR A 363 1.65 16.44 11.16
N HIS A 364 2.21 15.28 11.50
CA HIS A 364 3.54 15.14 12.10
C HIS A 364 4.52 14.44 11.16
N TRP A 365 4.26 14.46 9.86
CA TRP A 365 5.17 13.87 8.88
C TRP A 365 6.53 14.57 8.96
N GLY A 366 7.59 13.79 9.16
CA GLY A 366 8.94 14.29 9.41
C GLY A 366 9.67 14.66 8.13
N ASP A 367 10.74 13.91 7.82
CA ASP A 367 11.47 14.09 6.57
C ASP A 367 10.56 13.78 5.36
N CYS A 368 10.55 14.73 4.43
CA CYS A 368 9.87 14.67 3.14
C CYS A 368 10.86 15.20 2.11
N GLU A 369 11.29 14.37 1.18
CA GLU A 369 12.13 14.85 0.10
C GLU A 369 11.28 15.70 -0.87
N ARG A 370 11.83 16.75 -1.48
CA ARG A 370 11.06 17.57 -2.44
C ARG A 370 10.96 16.95 -3.84
N SER A 371 11.83 15.99 -4.14
CA SER A 371 11.93 15.39 -5.46
C SER A 371 12.58 14.02 -5.39
N VAL A 372 11.87 13.01 -5.85
CA VAL A 372 12.39 11.65 -5.98
C VAL A 372 12.92 11.35 -7.38
N LEU A 373 12.95 12.34 -8.30
CA LEU A 373 13.45 12.15 -9.68
C LEU A 373 14.88 11.60 -9.74
N HIS A 374 15.73 11.99 -8.78
CA HIS A 374 17.09 11.46 -8.68
C HIS A 374 17.11 9.93 -8.44
N ILE A 375 16.11 9.40 -7.72
CA ILE A 375 15.92 7.96 -7.50
C ILE A 375 15.46 7.28 -8.79
N TYR A 376 14.54 7.90 -9.55
CA TYR A 376 14.13 7.37 -10.86
C TYR A 376 15.34 7.22 -11.79
N HIS A 377 16.23 8.23 -11.85
CA HIS A 377 17.45 8.14 -12.64
C HIS A 377 18.35 6.97 -12.22
N GLU A 378 18.53 6.74 -10.92
CA GLU A 378 19.29 5.59 -10.41
C GLU A 378 18.64 4.25 -10.81
N LEU A 379 17.33 4.12 -10.61
CA LEU A 379 16.60 2.86 -10.80
C LEU A 379 16.39 2.49 -12.28
N ILE A 380 16.29 3.47 -13.18
CA ILE A 380 16.28 3.24 -14.63
C ILE A 380 17.60 2.61 -15.08
N GLN A 381 18.74 3.10 -14.55
CA GLN A 381 20.06 2.54 -14.86
C GLN A 381 20.21 1.10 -14.36
N TYR A 382 19.49 0.73 -13.30
CA TYR A 382 19.43 -0.63 -12.79
C TYR A 382 18.54 -1.56 -13.65
N GLY A 383 17.86 -1.03 -14.66
CA GLY A 383 17.02 -1.80 -15.58
C GLY A 383 15.63 -2.12 -15.04
N LEU A 384 15.16 -1.41 -14.01
CA LEU A 384 13.78 -1.54 -13.54
C LEU A 384 12.80 -0.98 -14.59
N ARG A 385 11.68 -1.69 -14.77
CA ARG A 385 10.54 -1.17 -15.55
C ARG A 385 9.73 -0.23 -14.68
N ILE A 386 9.62 1.02 -15.09
CA ILE A 386 8.95 2.06 -14.32
C ILE A 386 7.78 2.60 -15.14
N TRP A 387 6.59 2.62 -14.53
CA TRP A 387 5.39 3.19 -15.15
C TRP A 387 4.76 4.21 -14.21
N VAL A 388 4.76 5.47 -14.63
CA VAL A 388 3.98 6.55 -14.01
C VAL A 388 2.71 6.75 -14.82
N PHE A 389 1.54 6.69 -14.19
CA PHE A 389 0.25 6.90 -14.87
C PHE A 389 -0.63 7.88 -14.10
N ARG A 390 -1.55 8.54 -14.82
CA ARG A 390 -2.43 9.58 -14.27
C ARG A 390 -3.81 9.52 -14.88
N CYS A 391 -4.83 9.84 -14.09
CA CYS A 391 -6.16 10.15 -14.62
C CYS A 391 -6.23 11.62 -15.09
N SER A 392 -6.97 11.90 -16.16
CA SER A 392 -6.99 13.23 -16.79
C SER A 392 -7.94 14.24 -16.14
N ASP A 393 -8.84 13.78 -15.26
CA ASP A 393 -9.90 14.56 -14.60
C ASP A 393 -9.67 14.77 -13.09
N SER A 394 -8.53 14.29 -12.56
CA SER A 394 -8.08 14.54 -11.20
C SER A 394 -7.22 15.81 -11.17
N SER A 395 -7.38 16.64 -10.13
CA SER A 395 -6.45 17.73 -9.79
C SER A 395 -5.31 17.28 -8.87
N ASP A 396 -5.15 15.96 -8.66
CA ASP A 396 -4.00 15.38 -7.96
C ASP A 396 -2.77 15.33 -8.86
N PHE A 397 -1.70 14.82 -8.26
CA PHE A 397 -0.34 14.84 -8.78
C PHE A 397 -0.15 14.14 -10.14
N ASN A 398 0.85 14.64 -10.88
CA ASN A 398 1.59 14.11 -12.05
C ASN A 398 1.97 15.22 -13.03
#